data_AF-A0A7S2RUY0-F1
#
_entry.id   AF-A0A7S2RUY0-F1
#
_cell.length_a   1.000
_cell.length_b   1.000
_cell.length_c   1.000
_cell.angle_alpha   90.00
_cell.angle_beta   90.00
_cell.angle_gamma   90.00
#
_symmetry.space_group_name_H-M   'P 1'
#
loop_
_entity.id
_entity.type
_entity.pdbx_description
1 polymer ?
#
loop_
_entity_poly.entity_id
_entity_poly.type
_entity_poly.pdbx_seq_one_letter_code
_entity_poly.pdbx_strand_id
1 'polypeptide(L)'
;GGCAFVEGSTKIPTSAPTPFDCNHEIMKLHILTDNYGSETSWTVKKSGVVIESGDGYVKNTNYNEEYCLDEGDYIFEILDSFGDGICCSQGDGSYTLTVSGDILVDEGGDFGSSQETDFTVVGSNYICKSWCDTISIPWNGLVG
;
A
#
# COMPACT_ATOMS: atom_id res chain seq x y z
N GLY A 1 26.02 16.37 -52.64
CA GLY A 1 26.27 15.03 -52.09
C GLY A 1 25.37 14.86 -50.88
N GLY A 2 24.61 13.76 -50.84
CA GLY A 2 23.76 13.34 -49.71
C GLY A 2 24.57 13.03 -48.44
N CYS A 3 23.93 12.73 -47.31
CA CYS A 3 22.96 11.64 -47.15
C CYS A 3 21.72 12.01 -46.34
N ALA A 4 20.60 11.39 -46.72
CA ALA A 4 19.35 11.31 -45.98
C ALA A 4 19.40 10.10 -45.02
N PHE A 5 18.73 10.22 -43.87
CA PHE A 5 18.31 9.08 -43.07
C PHE A 5 16.78 9.05 -43.06
N VAL A 6 16.24 7.91 -43.46
CA VAL A 6 14.83 7.51 -43.32
C VAL A 6 14.74 6.42 -42.25
N GLU A 7 13.53 6.31 -41.71
CA GLU A 7 12.93 5.16 -40.99
C GLU A 7 12.89 5.22 -39.46
N GLY A 8 11.67 4.97 -38.94
CA GLY A 8 11.48 4.41 -37.61
C GLY A 8 10.36 5.04 -36.80
N SER A 9 9.10 4.75 -37.14
CA SER A 9 7.96 4.88 -36.24
C SER A 9 8.17 3.99 -35.01
N THR A 10 8.79 4.55 -33.97
CA THR A 10 8.94 3.90 -32.66
C THR A 10 7.77 4.35 -31.79
N LYS A 11 6.95 3.38 -31.35
CA LYS A 11 5.94 3.61 -30.32
C LYS A 11 6.64 4.23 -29.11
N ILE A 12 6.11 5.38 -28.66
CA ILE A 12 6.53 6.03 -27.43
C ILE A 12 6.47 4.99 -26.31
N PRO A 13 7.53 4.80 -25.51
CA PRO A 13 7.47 3.92 -24.35
C PRO A 13 6.38 4.41 -23.40
N THR A 14 5.49 3.50 -22.99
CA THR A 14 4.49 3.76 -21.96
C THR A 14 5.22 4.29 -20.72
N SER A 15 4.85 5.49 -20.29
CA SER A 15 5.40 6.12 -19.08
C SER A 15 5.41 5.11 -17.94
N ALA A 16 6.53 5.04 -17.21
CA ALA A 16 6.61 4.31 -15.95
C ALA A 16 5.42 4.71 -15.05
N PRO A 17 4.91 3.80 -14.20
CA PRO A 17 3.82 4.14 -13.29
C PRO A 17 4.19 5.41 -12.53
N THR A 18 3.28 6.39 -12.56
CA THR A 18 3.42 7.60 -11.76
C THR A 18 3.59 7.15 -10.32
N PRO A 19 4.67 7.53 -9.61
CA PRO A 19 4.82 7.19 -8.21
C PRO A 19 3.55 7.63 -7.47
N PHE A 20 2.95 6.72 -6.71
CA PHE A 20 1.90 7.07 -5.78
C PHE A 20 2.52 8.02 -4.74
N ASP A 21 2.23 9.32 -4.89
CA ASP A 21 2.84 10.38 -4.10
C ASP A 21 1.90 10.73 -2.94
N CYS A 22 2.09 10.04 -1.81
CA CYS A 22 1.51 10.44 -0.54
C CYS A 22 2.53 11.30 0.21
N ASN A 23 2.13 12.49 0.61
CA ASN A 23 2.88 13.28 1.61
C ASN A 23 2.75 12.69 3.04
N HIS A 24 2.11 11.53 3.18
CA HIS A 24 1.80 10.85 4.43
C HIS A 24 2.14 9.35 4.34
N GLU A 25 1.76 8.59 5.36
CA GLU A 25 1.99 7.16 5.44
C GLU A 25 1.12 6.38 4.45
N ILE A 26 1.68 5.30 3.90
CA ILE A 26 1.00 4.47 2.90
C ILE A 26 0.59 3.16 3.55
N MET A 27 -0.70 2.83 3.43
CA MET A 27 -1.22 1.48 3.60
C MET A 27 -1.15 0.76 2.25
N LYS A 28 -0.64 -0.47 2.25
CA LYS A 28 -0.63 -1.37 1.11
C LYS A 28 -1.35 -2.65 1.49
N LEU A 29 -2.33 -3.02 0.67
CA LEU A 29 -3.06 -4.26 0.79
C LEU A 29 -2.84 -5.08 -0.48
N HIS A 30 -2.18 -6.22 -0.31
CA HIS A 30 -2.08 -7.21 -1.37
C HIS A 30 -3.10 -8.31 -1.10
N ILE A 31 -3.94 -8.62 -2.08
CA ILE A 31 -4.92 -9.71 -2.00
C ILE A 31 -4.69 -10.65 -3.18
N LEU A 32 -4.46 -11.92 -2.89
CA LEU A 32 -4.66 -13.01 -3.83
C LEU A 32 -6.02 -13.64 -3.52
N THR A 33 -6.98 -13.49 -4.42
CA THR A 33 -8.30 -14.12 -4.25
C THR A 33 -8.27 -15.61 -4.54
N ASP A 34 -9.20 -16.34 -3.94
CA ASP A 34 -9.44 -17.76 -4.18
C ASP A 34 -10.42 -17.97 -5.36
N ASN A 35 -11.10 -19.13 -5.42
CA ASN A 35 -12.09 -19.38 -6.46
C ASN A 35 -13.34 -18.50 -6.39
N TYR A 36 -13.57 -17.76 -5.29
CA TYR A 36 -14.75 -16.95 -5.02
C TYR A 36 -14.44 -15.50 -4.64
N GLY A 37 -13.45 -14.88 -5.28
CA GLY A 37 -13.06 -13.48 -4.99
C GLY A 37 -14.19 -12.43 -4.91
N SER A 38 -15.36 -12.66 -5.53
CA SER A 38 -16.51 -11.74 -5.40
C SER A 38 -17.11 -11.66 -3.99
N GLU A 39 -16.77 -12.61 -3.12
CA GLU A 39 -17.20 -12.66 -1.72
C GLU A 39 -16.28 -11.84 -0.81
N THR A 40 -15.05 -11.59 -1.26
CA THR A 40 -14.03 -10.82 -0.55
C THR A 40 -14.31 -9.33 -0.67
N SER A 41 -14.32 -8.65 0.47
CA SER A 41 -14.34 -7.18 0.56
C SER A 41 -13.53 -6.72 1.77
N TRP A 42 -13.17 -5.45 1.81
CA TRP A 42 -12.50 -4.87 2.97
C TRP A 42 -12.93 -3.43 3.23
N THR A 43 -12.71 -2.98 4.46
CA THR A 43 -12.92 -1.59 4.87
C THR A 43 -11.79 -1.11 5.75
N VAL A 44 -11.53 0.20 5.72
CA VAL A 44 -10.68 0.89 6.68
C VAL A 44 -11.54 1.91 7.42
N LYS A 45 -11.53 1.82 8.76
CA LYS A 45 -12.29 2.71 9.64
C LYS A 45 -11.36 3.60 10.43
N LYS A 46 -11.71 4.88 10.57
CA LYS A 46 -11.08 5.84 11.50
C LYS A 46 -12.16 6.38 12.43
N SER A 47 -11.94 6.27 13.75
CA SER A 47 -12.93 6.69 14.76
C SER A 47 -14.34 6.10 14.53
N GLY A 48 -14.41 4.85 14.06
CA GLY A 48 -15.67 4.14 13.76
C GLY A 48 -16.34 4.51 12.44
N VAL A 49 -15.76 5.41 11.64
CA VAL A 49 -16.27 5.80 10.33
C VAL A 49 -15.46 5.11 9.24
N VAL A 50 -16.12 4.44 8.28
CA VAL A 50 -15.47 3.90 7.08
C VAL A 50 -14.96 5.06 6.23
N ILE A 51 -13.65 5.08 5.99
CA ILE A 51 -12.99 6.10 5.18
C ILE A 51 -12.54 5.56 3.81
N GLU A 52 -12.39 4.24 3.70
CA GLU A 52 -12.03 3.56 2.47
C GLU A 52 -12.55 2.12 2.47
N SER A 53 -12.79 1.57 1.28
CA SER A 53 -13.27 0.20 1.09
C SER A 53 -12.94 -0.35 -0.29
N GLY A 54 -12.85 -1.68 -0.41
CA GLY A 54 -12.72 -2.37 -1.70
C GLY A 54 -13.58 -3.62 -1.76
N ASP A 55 -14.10 -3.91 -2.96
CA ASP A 55 -14.95 -5.05 -3.26
C ASP A 55 -14.92 -5.39 -4.76
N GLY A 56 -15.71 -6.38 -5.19
CA GLY A 56 -15.91 -6.69 -6.60
C GLY A 56 -14.73 -7.44 -7.24
N TYR A 57 -13.97 -8.18 -6.43
CA TYR A 57 -12.80 -8.89 -6.90
C TYR A 57 -13.14 -10.10 -7.78
N VAL A 58 -12.29 -10.35 -8.77
CA VAL A 58 -12.34 -11.54 -9.63
C VAL A 58 -11.57 -12.65 -8.93
N LYS A 59 -12.04 -13.89 -9.10
CA LYS A 59 -11.38 -15.09 -8.59
C LYS A 59 -9.93 -15.27 -9.07
N ASN A 60 -9.10 -15.94 -8.28
CA ASN A 60 -7.72 -16.34 -8.56
C ASN A 60 -6.86 -15.21 -9.16
N THR A 61 -7.02 -14.00 -8.64
CA THR A 61 -6.40 -12.78 -9.17
C THR A 61 -5.67 -12.02 -8.05
N ASN A 62 -4.53 -11.42 -8.40
CA ASN A 62 -3.78 -10.56 -7.48
C ASN A 62 -4.25 -9.12 -7.61
N TYR A 63 -4.53 -8.50 -6.48
CA TYR A 63 -4.90 -7.10 -6.33
C TYR A 63 -3.89 -6.41 -5.43
N ASN A 64 -3.53 -5.17 -5.79
CA ASN A 64 -2.64 -4.32 -5.01
C ASN A 64 -3.36 -2.99 -4.82
N GLU A 65 -3.82 -2.76 -3.59
CA GLU A 65 -4.48 -1.52 -3.20
C GLU A 65 -3.48 -0.69 -2.40
N GLU A 66 -3.39 0.60 -2.71
CA GLU A 66 -2.56 1.55 -1.98
C GLU A 66 -3.42 2.75 -1.56
N TYR A 67 -3.30 3.16 -0.30
CA TYR A 67 -4.09 4.26 0.25
C TYR A 67 -3.23 5.12 1.19
N CYS A 68 -3.37 6.44 1.07
CA CYS A 68 -2.70 7.38 1.96
C CYS A 68 -3.47 7.51 3.27
N LEU A 69 -2.79 7.35 4.39
CA LEU A 69 -3.37 7.54 5.72
C LEU A 69 -2.72 8.72 6.42
N ASP A 70 -3.56 9.59 6.98
CA ASP A 70 -3.11 10.58 7.96
C ASP A 70 -2.76 9.92 9.30
N GLU A 71 -2.14 10.66 10.21
CA GLU A 71 -1.90 10.17 11.57
C GLU A 71 -3.22 9.82 12.28
N GLY A 72 -3.22 8.72 13.04
CA GLY A 72 -4.34 8.32 13.88
C GLY A 72 -4.46 6.80 14.03
N ASP A 73 -5.54 6.41 14.70
CA ASP A 73 -5.87 5.00 14.94
C ASP A 73 -6.92 4.51 13.94
N TYR A 74 -6.68 3.30 13.43
CA TYR A 74 -7.42 2.70 12.34
C TYR A 74 -7.78 1.26 12.65
N ILE A 75 -8.86 0.81 12.02
CA ILE A 75 -9.27 -0.60 11.99
C ILE A 75 -9.36 -0.99 10.53
N PHE A 76 -8.52 -1.93 10.11
CA PHE A 76 -8.71 -2.66 8.86
C PHE A 76 -9.61 -3.85 9.12
N GLU A 77 -10.63 -4.04 8.30
CA GLU A 77 -11.51 -5.21 8.36
C GLU A 77 -11.58 -5.84 6.96
N ILE A 78 -11.21 -7.12 6.85
CA ILE A 78 -11.48 -7.93 5.66
C ILE A 78 -12.68 -8.83 5.94
N LEU A 79 -13.57 -8.98 4.96
CA LEU A 79 -14.81 -9.73 5.07
C LEU A 79 -14.93 -10.73 3.92
N ASP A 80 -15.53 -11.87 4.24
CA ASP A 80 -15.99 -12.85 3.29
C ASP A 80 -17.47 -13.15 3.53
N SER A 81 -18.28 -12.95 2.48
CA SER A 81 -19.74 -13.03 2.62
C SER A 81 -20.28 -14.45 2.81
N PHE A 82 -19.52 -15.48 2.43
CA PHE A 82 -19.91 -16.88 2.59
C PHE A 82 -19.44 -17.44 3.95
N GLY A 83 -18.32 -16.92 4.44
CA GLY A 83 -17.82 -17.15 5.79
C GLY A 83 -16.79 -18.25 5.91
N ASP A 84 -16.14 -18.64 4.81
CA ASP A 84 -15.04 -19.61 4.78
C ASP A 84 -13.66 -18.96 4.55
N GLY A 85 -13.61 -17.64 4.46
CA GLY A 85 -12.40 -16.88 4.20
C GLY A 85 -11.95 -17.04 2.75
N ILE A 86 -10.72 -16.64 2.46
CA ILE A 86 -10.18 -16.66 1.09
C ILE A 86 -9.16 -17.78 0.88
N CYS A 87 -9.18 -18.84 1.70
CA CYS A 87 -8.16 -19.88 1.65
C CYS A 87 -8.70 -21.31 1.69
N CYS A 88 -7.75 -22.22 1.56
CA CYS A 88 -7.76 -23.55 2.14
C CYS A 88 -8.50 -24.59 1.31
N SER A 89 -9.83 -24.59 1.33
CA SER A 89 -10.63 -25.58 0.56
C SER A 89 -11.12 -25.04 -0.78
N GLN A 90 -11.32 -23.72 -0.86
CA GLN A 90 -11.83 -23.04 -2.05
C GLN A 90 -10.71 -22.42 -2.90
N GLY A 91 -9.44 -22.60 -2.54
CA GLY A 91 -8.30 -22.07 -3.27
C GLY A 91 -7.24 -21.55 -2.31
N ASP A 92 -6.03 -21.34 -2.83
CA ASP A 92 -4.90 -20.84 -2.03
C ASP A 92 -4.82 -19.31 -2.14
N GLY A 93 -5.91 -18.63 -1.79
CA GLY A 93 -5.93 -17.17 -1.66
C GLY A 93 -5.30 -16.73 -0.35
N SER A 94 -4.85 -15.48 -0.32
CA SER A 94 -4.23 -14.88 0.84
C SER A 94 -4.28 -13.36 0.78
N TYR A 95 -3.98 -12.71 1.91
CA TYR A 95 -3.75 -11.27 1.90
C TYR A 95 -2.58 -10.88 2.80
N THR A 96 -1.94 -9.77 2.43
CA THR A 96 -0.86 -9.13 3.18
C THR A 96 -1.22 -7.67 3.38
N LEU A 97 -1.19 -7.21 4.63
CA LEU A 97 -1.42 -5.82 4.99
C LEU A 97 -0.12 -5.21 5.52
N THR A 98 0.32 -4.14 4.88
CA THR A 98 1.52 -3.39 5.26
C THR A 98 1.17 -1.92 5.46
N VAL A 99 1.62 -1.32 6.55
CA VAL A 99 1.42 0.11 6.84
C VAL A 99 2.77 0.73 7.16
N SER A 100 3.13 1.83 6.49
CA SER A 100 4.42 2.51 6.73
C SER A 100 5.66 1.63 6.51
N GLY A 101 5.51 0.54 5.75
CA GLY A 101 6.56 -0.47 5.54
C GLY A 101 6.58 -1.60 6.58
N ASP A 102 5.81 -1.50 7.66
CA ASP A 102 5.65 -2.56 8.65
C ASP A 102 4.55 -3.53 8.21
N ILE A 103 4.88 -4.83 8.20
CA ILE A 103 3.93 -5.89 7.87
C ILE A 103 3.07 -6.15 9.11
N LEU A 104 1.77 -5.90 9.00
CA LEU A 104 0.80 -6.14 10.06
C LEU A 104 0.16 -7.52 9.96
N VAL A 105 -0.10 -7.96 8.73
CA VAL A 105 -0.58 -9.31 8.41
C VAL A 105 0.26 -9.84 7.27
N ASP A 106 0.82 -11.03 7.46
CA ASP A 106 1.57 -11.76 6.44
C ASP A 106 0.87 -13.09 6.15
N GLU A 107 0.52 -13.32 4.89
CA GLU A 107 -0.18 -14.54 4.44
C GLU A 107 -1.44 -14.89 5.25
N GLY A 108 -2.30 -13.89 5.51
CA GLY A 108 -3.64 -14.14 6.07
C GLY A 108 -4.53 -14.91 5.08
N GLY A 109 -5.70 -15.36 5.50
CA GLY A 109 -6.69 -15.97 4.58
C GLY A 109 -7.73 -16.85 5.26
N ASP A 110 -7.38 -17.51 6.37
CA ASP A 110 -8.31 -18.28 7.20
C ASP A 110 -8.93 -17.38 8.27
N PHE A 111 -9.90 -16.56 7.86
CA PHE A 111 -10.61 -15.64 8.75
C PHE A 111 -12.10 -15.95 8.89
N GLY A 112 -12.59 -17.01 8.24
CA GLY A 112 -14.02 -17.29 8.18
C GLY A 112 -14.78 -16.10 7.58
N SER A 113 -15.68 -15.48 8.34
CA SER A 113 -16.48 -14.34 7.84
C SER A 113 -15.77 -12.99 7.89
N SER A 114 -14.87 -12.76 8.83
CA SER A 114 -14.12 -11.50 8.89
C SER A 114 -12.91 -11.57 9.80
N GLN A 115 -11.96 -10.68 9.56
CA GLN A 115 -10.85 -10.40 10.46
C GLN A 115 -10.61 -8.91 10.55
N GLU A 116 -10.52 -8.42 11.78
CA GLU A 116 -10.14 -7.05 12.09
C GLU A 116 -8.65 -6.99 12.48
N THR A 117 -7.98 -5.93 12.06
CA THR A 117 -6.60 -5.59 12.45
C THR A 117 -6.57 -4.12 12.84
N ASP A 118 -6.38 -3.86 14.13
CA ASP A 118 -6.15 -2.53 14.65
C ASP A 118 -4.71 -2.09 14.38
N PHE A 119 -4.53 -0.84 13.95
CA PHE A 119 -3.21 -0.26 13.78
C PHE A 119 -3.21 1.25 13.98
N THR A 120 -2.05 1.78 14.37
CA THR A 120 -1.85 3.21 14.55
C THR A 120 -0.86 3.71 13.52
N VAL A 121 -1.28 4.72 12.76
CA VAL A 121 -0.41 5.50 11.89
C VAL A 121 0.15 6.63 12.73
N VAL A 122 1.42 6.52 13.10
CA VAL A 122 2.19 7.67 13.58
C VAL A 122 2.85 8.28 12.36
N GLY A 123 2.74 9.60 12.18
CA GLY A 123 3.47 10.22 11.09
C GLY A 123 4.93 9.90 11.30
N SER A 124 5.58 9.36 10.27
CA SER A 124 7.02 9.35 10.26
C SER A 124 7.40 10.81 10.41
N ASN A 125 7.97 11.13 11.58
CA ASN A 125 8.69 12.37 11.73
C ASN A 125 9.79 12.23 10.69
N TYR A 126 9.56 12.77 9.49
CA TYR A 126 10.57 12.91 8.47
C TYR A 126 11.61 13.84 9.09
N ILE A 127 12.45 13.30 9.97
CA ILE A 127 13.86 13.57 9.86
C ILE A 127 14.14 13.18 8.42
N CYS A 128 14.14 14.19 7.53
CA CYS A 128 15.08 14.20 6.42
C CYS A 128 16.29 13.44 6.94
N LYS A 129 16.73 12.37 6.26
CA LYS A 129 18.06 11.82 6.52
C LYS A 129 19.02 12.95 6.22
N SER A 130 19.19 13.79 7.22
CA SER A 130 19.86 15.05 7.19
C SER A 130 21.30 14.64 7.31
N TRP A 131 21.88 14.37 6.15
CA TRP A 131 23.29 14.56 5.98
C TRP A 131 23.67 16.06 6.09
N CYS A 132 22.75 16.95 6.50
CA CYS A 132 22.99 18.39 6.66
C CYS A 132 22.89 18.94 8.09
N ASP A 133 22.46 18.20 9.12
CA ASP A 133 22.30 18.78 10.48
C ASP A 133 23.42 18.41 11.47
N THR A 134 24.43 17.65 11.06
CA THR A 134 25.60 17.35 11.91
C THR A 134 26.81 18.27 11.69
N ILE A 135 26.67 19.41 11.02
CA ILE A 135 27.73 20.43 11.05
C ILE A 135 27.19 21.69 11.74
N SER A 136 27.09 21.59 13.07
CA SER A 136 27.37 22.75 13.91
C SER A 136 28.84 23.13 13.67
N ILE A 137 29.11 23.99 12.68
CA ILE A 137 30.41 24.66 12.61
C ILE A 137 30.45 25.63 13.79
N PRO A 138 31.31 25.42 14.80
CA PRO A 138 31.46 26.40 15.87
C PRO A 138 31.95 27.70 15.27
N TRP A 139 31.27 28.77 15.63
CA TRP A 139 31.63 30.14 15.35
C TRP A 139 32.99 30.43 16.01
N ASN A 140 34.09 30.33 15.26
CA ASN A 140 35.37 30.89 15.68
C ASN A 140 35.47 32.32 15.14
N GLY A 141 34.74 33.20 15.81
CA GLY A 141 35.16 34.58 15.90
C GLY A 141 36.51 34.63 16.60
N LEU A 142 37.57 34.95 15.85
CA LEU A 142 38.75 35.59 16.40
C LEU A 142 39.02 36.87 15.61
N VAL A 143 38.73 37.96 16.30
CA VAL A 143 39.32 39.28 16.10
C VAL A 143 40.85 39.20 16.17
N GLY A 144 41.50 39.92 15.27
CA GLY A 144 42.95 40.12 15.17
C GLY A 144 43.28 40.84 13.87
#